data_AF-Q9CDR2-F1
#
_entry.id   AF-Q9CDR2-F1
#
_cell.length_a   1.000
_cell.length_b   1.000
_cell.length_c   1.000
_cell.angle_alpha   90.00
_cell.angle_beta   90.00
_cell.angle_gamma   90.00
#
_symmetry.space_group_name_H-M   'P 1'
#
loop_
_entity.id
_entity.type
_entity.pdbx_description
1 polymer ?
#
loop_
_entity_poly.entity_id
_entity_poly.type
_entity_poly.pdbx_seq_one_letter_code
_entity_poly.pdbx_strand_id
1 'polypeptide(L)'
;MKNLEELLQLRKSNKFHNIGVNVESVIEVVKKSYYNFEKHSVPSAGAIYGLKVLLFYKTNKKIFNSKGEISTEKFEINQIKKTCFYDDKYFSSSSILIAVTYDYDKYFGKYGNCGIRYASIECGAFLQNFQLLLSEKEIYGCPLGFVDNDALLGIEEPLIYFIIN
;
A
#
# COMPACT_ATOMS: atom_id res chain seq x y z
N MET A 1 0.84 -7.98 -23.57
CA MET A 1 0.57 -8.20 -22.13
C MET A 1 1.70 -9.06 -21.61
N LYS A 2 2.38 -8.66 -20.54
CA LYS A 2 3.52 -9.42 -19.99
C LYS A 2 2.99 -10.68 -19.31
N ASN A 3 3.68 -11.80 -19.45
CA ASN A 3 3.32 -13.03 -18.74
C ASN A 3 3.83 -12.98 -17.27
N LEU A 4 3.40 -13.93 -16.44
CA LEU A 4 3.76 -13.93 -15.00
C LEU A 4 5.27 -14.05 -14.77
N GLU A 5 5.97 -14.87 -15.55
CA GLU A 5 7.42 -15.06 -15.44
C GLU A 5 8.16 -13.75 -15.76
N GLU A 6 7.77 -13.09 -16.86
CA GLU A 6 8.30 -11.77 -17.23
C GLU A 6 8.08 -10.74 -16.13
N LEU A 7 6.87 -10.70 -15.54
CA LEU A 7 6.57 -9.77 -14.44
C LEU A 7 7.42 -10.06 -13.20
N LEU A 8 7.66 -11.33 -12.86
CA LEU A 8 8.54 -11.71 -11.75
C LEU A 8 9.99 -11.26 -11.98
N GLN A 9 10.50 -11.41 -13.21
CA GLN A 9 11.85 -10.99 -13.58
C GLN A 9 12.01 -9.46 -13.60
N LEU A 10 10.97 -8.72 -14.00
CA LEU A 10 10.98 -7.26 -14.01
C LEU A 10 10.76 -6.64 -12.63
N ARG A 11 10.08 -7.35 -11.73
CA ARG A 11 9.74 -6.84 -10.40
C ARG A 11 11.01 -6.52 -9.60
N LYS A 12 11.14 -5.25 -9.22
CA LYS A 12 12.23 -4.76 -8.38
C LYS A 12 11.74 -3.71 -7.40
N SER A 13 12.42 -3.62 -6.27
CA SER A 13 12.24 -2.52 -5.32
C SER A 13 13.07 -1.33 -5.80
N ASN A 14 12.42 -0.19 -6.04
CA ASN A 14 13.05 1.00 -6.60
C ASN A 14 12.65 2.25 -5.80
N LYS A 15 13.64 3.01 -5.33
CA LYS A 15 13.44 4.31 -4.67
C LYS A 15 13.62 5.50 -5.62
N PHE A 16 14.10 5.30 -6.84
CA PHE A 16 14.30 6.38 -7.82
C PHE A 16 12.97 6.88 -8.38
N HIS A 17 12.97 8.12 -8.86
CA HIS A 17 11.80 8.75 -9.45
C HIS A 17 11.31 7.99 -10.68
N ASN A 18 10.02 7.68 -10.70
CA ASN A 18 9.26 7.29 -11.86
C ASN A 18 8.86 8.55 -12.61
N ILE A 19 8.83 8.48 -13.94
CA ILE A 19 8.42 9.61 -14.77
C ILE A 19 6.91 9.54 -14.98
N GLY A 20 6.18 10.55 -14.49
CA GLY A 20 4.76 10.77 -14.86
C GLY A 20 3.76 9.76 -14.29
N VAL A 21 3.94 9.29 -13.05
CA VAL A 21 3.01 8.33 -12.43
C VAL A 21 1.61 8.92 -12.31
N ASN A 22 0.64 8.26 -12.95
CA ASN A 22 -0.78 8.56 -12.79
C ASN A 22 -1.30 7.88 -11.51
N VAL A 23 -1.75 8.68 -10.54
CA VAL A 23 -2.32 8.20 -9.27
C VAL A 23 -3.54 7.30 -9.51
N GLU A 24 -4.38 7.60 -10.50
CA GLU A 24 -5.56 6.77 -10.80
C GLU A 24 -5.15 5.36 -11.25
N SER A 25 -4.04 5.23 -11.99
CA SER A 25 -3.47 3.92 -12.32
C SER A 25 -3.03 3.15 -11.07
N VAL A 26 -2.49 3.83 -10.06
CA VAL A 26 -2.09 3.20 -8.79
C VAL A 26 -3.31 2.76 -7.99
N ILE A 27 -4.35 3.59 -7.95
CA ILE A 27 -5.65 3.29 -7.32
C ILE A 27 -6.30 2.06 -7.96
N GLU A 28 -6.30 1.97 -9.30
CA GLU A 28 -6.79 0.79 -10.03
C GLU A 28 -6.00 -0.47 -9.67
N VAL A 29 -4.68 -0.35 -9.53
CA VAL A 29 -3.83 -1.48 -9.15
C VAL A 29 -4.17 -1.93 -7.73
N VAL A 30 -4.31 -1.03 -6.75
CA VAL A 30 -4.76 -1.37 -5.39
C VAL A 30 -6.08 -2.17 -5.41
N LYS A 31 -7.07 -1.72 -6.20
CA LYS A 31 -8.35 -2.43 -6.35
C LYS A 31 -8.17 -3.85 -6.89
N LYS A 32 -7.38 -4.01 -7.95
CA LYS A 32 -7.13 -5.31 -8.59
C LYS A 32 -6.30 -6.26 -7.71
N SER A 33 -5.38 -5.71 -6.93
CA SER A 33 -4.46 -6.48 -6.10
C SER A 33 -5.10 -7.09 -4.86
N TYR A 34 -6.17 -6.50 -4.33
CA TYR A 34 -6.78 -6.95 -3.08
C TYR A 34 -8.32 -6.89 -3.06
N TYR A 35 -8.91 -5.76 -3.45
CA TYR A 35 -10.35 -5.49 -3.29
C TYR A 35 -11.23 -6.12 -4.40
N ASN A 36 -10.72 -7.08 -5.16
CA ASN A 36 -11.53 -7.93 -6.02
C ASN A 36 -12.05 -9.14 -5.22
N PHE A 37 -13.11 -8.93 -4.45
CA PHE A 37 -13.68 -9.94 -3.56
C PHE A 37 -14.45 -11.05 -4.30
N GLU A 38 -14.73 -10.94 -5.59
CA GLU A 38 -15.28 -12.06 -6.35
C GLU A 38 -14.23 -13.15 -6.59
N LYS A 39 -12.98 -12.73 -6.76
CA LYS A 39 -11.85 -13.64 -7.07
C LYS A 39 -10.99 -13.97 -5.86
N HIS A 40 -10.95 -13.08 -4.86
CA HIS A 40 -10.09 -13.20 -3.69
C HIS A 40 -8.64 -13.55 -4.06
N SER A 41 -7.99 -12.70 -4.86
CA SER A 41 -6.63 -12.92 -5.38
C SER A 41 -5.54 -13.01 -4.29
N VAL A 42 -5.89 -12.69 -3.04
CA VAL A 42 -5.04 -12.75 -1.87
C VAL A 42 -5.71 -13.69 -0.85
N PRO A 43 -4.99 -14.69 -0.29
CA PRO A 43 -5.53 -15.51 0.78
C PRO A 43 -5.66 -14.70 2.08
N SER A 44 -6.75 -14.92 2.82
CA SER A 44 -7.00 -14.28 4.12
C SER A 44 -7.32 -15.33 5.17
N ALA A 45 -6.71 -15.20 6.37
CA ALA A 45 -6.94 -16.14 7.46
C ALA A 45 -8.41 -16.16 7.87
N GLY A 46 -9.05 -17.32 7.69
CA GLY A 46 -10.47 -17.48 7.99
C GLY A 46 -11.38 -16.54 7.21
N ALA A 47 -10.96 -16.13 6.00
CA ALA A 47 -11.71 -15.26 5.10
C ALA A 47 -12.08 -13.88 5.71
N ILE A 48 -11.21 -13.31 6.54
CA ILE A 48 -11.47 -12.01 7.19
C ILE A 48 -11.44 -10.85 6.19
N TYR A 49 -10.49 -10.87 5.26
CA TYR A 49 -10.21 -9.82 4.28
C TYR A 49 -10.18 -8.42 4.91
N GLY A 50 -9.31 -8.24 5.91
CA GLY A 50 -9.35 -7.07 6.77
C GLY A 50 -8.33 -5.99 6.46
N LEU A 51 -7.58 -6.04 5.35
CA LEU A 51 -6.60 -4.99 5.04
C LEU A 51 -7.30 -3.66 4.72
N LYS A 52 -6.69 -2.58 5.20
CA LYS A 52 -7.03 -1.20 4.90
C LYS A 52 -5.82 -0.57 4.21
N VAL A 53 -6.03 0.10 3.08
CA VAL A 53 -4.95 0.71 2.28
C VAL A 53 -5.15 2.21 2.21
N LEU A 54 -4.14 2.97 2.62
CA LEU A 54 -4.13 4.42 2.62
C LEU A 54 -3.09 4.93 1.64
N LEU A 55 -3.47 5.84 0.74
CA LEU A 55 -2.59 6.45 -0.25
C LEU A 55 -2.52 7.95 0.01
N PHE A 56 -1.31 8.47 0.21
CA PHE A 56 -1.02 9.89 0.39
C PHE A 56 -0.35 10.42 -0.87
N TYR A 57 -0.96 11.41 -1.52
CA TYR A 57 -0.48 11.97 -2.78
C TYR A 57 -0.96 13.42 -2.94
N LYS A 58 -0.08 14.29 -3.45
CA LYS A 58 -0.37 15.71 -3.65
C LYS A 58 -0.98 16.33 -2.37
N THR A 59 -2.26 16.72 -2.43
CA THR A 59 -3.02 17.34 -1.33
C THR A 59 -4.16 16.44 -0.81
N ASN A 60 -4.08 15.13 -1.07
CA ASN A 60 -5.12 14.17 -0.68
C ASN A 60 -4.56 12.91 -0.01
N LYS A 61 -5.41 12.33 0.83
CA LYS A 61 -5.30 11.00 1.41
C LYS A 61 -6.51 10.19 0.94
N LYS A 62 -6.30 9.11 0.19
CA LYS A 62 -7.36 8.20 -0.23
C LYS A 62 -7.31 6.93 0.62
N ILE A 63 -8.46 6.52 1.12
CA ILE A 63 -8.57 5.43 2.08
C ILE A 63 -9.46 4.35 1.50
N PHE A 64 -8.95 3.13 1.45
CA PHE A 64 -9.70 1.91 1.22
C PHE A 64 -9.91 1.23 2.57
N ASN A 65 -11.15 1.10 3.02
CA ASN A 65 -11.44 0.36 4.24
C ASN A 65 -11.44 -1.16 4.00
N SER A 66 -11.65 -1.97 5.05
CA SER A 66 -11.64 -3.43 4.94
C SER A 66 -12.78 -4.00 4.07
N LYS A 67 -13.78 -3.19 3.71
CA LYS A 67 -14.87 -3.56 2.80
C LYS A 67 -14.62 -3.09 1.36
N GLY A 68 -13.48 -2.44 1.08
CA GLY A 68 -13.17 -1.85 -0.21
C GLY A 68 -13.92 -0.56 -0.53
N GLU A 69 -14.64 0.01 0.44
CA GLU A 69 -15.26 1.33 0.30
C GLU A 69 -14.16 2.40 0.33
N ILE A 70 -14.34 3.44 -0.50
CA ILE A 70 -13.32 4.46 -0.74
C ILE A 70 -13.78 5.79 -0.18
N SER A 71 -12.96 6.40 0.66
CA SER A 71 -13.10 7.80 1.07
C SER A 71 -11.87 8.62 0.66
N THR A 72 -12.01 9.94 0.65
CA THR A 72 -10.90 10.86 0.36
C THR A 72 -10.94 12.01 1.34
N GLU A 73 -9.78 12.26 1.95
CA GLU A 73 -9.53 13.32 2.91
C GLU A 73 -8.46 14.26 2.36
N LYS A 74 -8.43 15.50 2.86
CA LYS A 74 -7.34 16.43 2.57
C LYS A 74 -6.12 16.11 3.41
N PHE A 75 -4.96 16.04 2.76
CA PHE A 75 -3.69 15.78 3.43
C PHE A 75 -2.53 16.31 2.56
N GLU A 76 -1.66 17.14 3.14
CA GLU A 76 -0.55 17.76 2.41
C GLU A 76 0.69 16.87 2.43
N ILE A 77 1.08 16.26 1.30
CA ILE A 77 2.24 15.34 1.24
C ILE A 77 3.56 16.03 1.61
N ASN A 78 3.64 17.36 1.46
CA ASN A 78 4.80 18.12 1.89
C ASN A 78 5.05 18.01 3.40
N GLN A 79 4.03 17.71 4.21
CA GLN A 79 4.20 17.42 5.63
C GLN A 79 4.93 16.09 5.85
N ILE A 80 4.60 15.05 5.06
CA ILE A 80 5.31 13.77 5.05
C ILE A 80 6.78 13.96 4.66
N LYS A 81 7.04 14.75 3.60
CA LYS A 81 8.42 15.07 3.20
C LYS A 81 9.20 15.71 4.33
N LYS A 82 8.64 16.71 5.03
CA LYS A 82 9.32 17.44 6.10
C LYS A 82 9.53 16.61 7.38
N THR A 83 8.64 15.66 7.66
CA THR A 83 8.56 14.97 8.96
C THR A 83 9.11 13.55 8.91
N CYS A 84 8.75 12.80 7.87
CA CYS A 84 9.05 11.38 7.75
C CYS A 84 10.22 11.08 6.80
N PHE A 85 10.49 11.98 5.84
CA PHE A 85 11.46 11.79 4.77
C PHE A 85 12.37 13.01 4.58
N TYR A 86 12.71 13.73 5.66
CA TYR A 86 13.37 15.03 5.58
C TYR A 86 14.68 14.98 4.77
N ASP A 87 15.51 13.96 4.99
CA ASP A 87 16.78 13.74 4.27
C ASP A 87 16.66 12.91 2.98
N ASP A 88 15.47 12.39 2.64
CA ASP A 88 15.31 11.53 1.46
C ASP A 88 15.25 12.37 0.17
N LYS A 89 16.37 12.50 -0.54
CA LYS A 89 16.44 13.26 -1.80
C LYS A 89 15.51 12.77 -2.93
N TYR A 90 14.93 11.57 -2.80
CA TYR A 90 14.02 11.01 -3.79
C TYR A 90 12.55 11.22 -3.44
N PHE A 91 12.19 11.34 -2.16
CA PHE A 91 10.82 11.65 -1.78
C PHE A 91 10.51 13.12 -2.10
N SER A 92 9.41 13.37 -2.83
CA SER A 92 9.01 14.70 -3.28
C SER A 92 7.48 14.87 -3.26
N SER A 93 7.00 16.04 -3.68
CA SER A 93 5.56 16.31 -3.76
C SER A 93 4.83 15.49 -4.83
N SER A 94 5.56 14.87 -5.77
CA SER A 94 5.00 13.94 -6.75
C SER A 94 4.99 12.49 -6.27
N SER A 95 5.66 12.19 -5.15
CA SER A 95 5.66 10.85 -4.58
C SER A 95 4.25 10.42 -4.16
N ILE A 96 4.07 9.12 -4.05
CA ILE A 96 2.91 8.48 -3.45
C ILE A 96 3.44 7.62 -2.30
N LEU A 97 3.01 7.93 -1.08
CA LEU A 97 3.20 7.04 0.07
C LEU A 97 1.94 6.19 0.21
N ILE A 98 2.12 4.88 0.28
CA ILE A 98 1.05 3.93 0.54
C ILE A 98 1.36 3.30 1.89
N ALA A 99 0.36 3.21 2.74
CA ALA A 99 0.44 2.52 4.02
C ALA A 99 -0.66 1.48 4.10
N VAL A 100 -0.32 0.29 4.56
CA VAL A 100 -1.27 -0.78 4.78
C VAL A 100 -1.39 -1.03 6.26
N THR A 101 -2.63 -1.01 6.75
CA THR A 101 -3.00 -1.44 8.10
C THR A 101 -4.13 -2.46 7.97
N TYR A 102 -4.77 -2.82 9.07
CA TYR A 102 -5.77 -3.85 9.12
C TYR A 102 -6.93 -3.50 10.05
N ASP A 103 -7.98 -4.29 9.94
CA ASP A 103 -9.14 -4.26 10.79
C ASP A 103 -8.84 -5.02 12.09
N TYR A 104 -8.21 -4.33 13.04
CA TYR A 104 -7.77 -4.90 14.32
C TYR A 104 -8.85 -5.74 14.98
N ASP A 105 -10.06 -5.19 15.14
CA ASP A 105 -11.16 -5.85 15.83
C ASP A 105 -11.54 -7.18 15.18
N LYS A 106 -11.52 -7.27 13.84
CA LYS A 106 -11.81 -8.53 13.13
C LYS A 106 -10.75 -9.58 13.37
N TYR A 107 -9.47 -9.22 13.26
CA TYR A 107 -8.38 -10.18 13.44
C TYR A 107 -8.19 -10.56 14.91
N PHE A 108 -8.22 -9.59 15.81
CA PHE A 108 -8.13 -9.81 17.25
C PHE A 108 -9.34 -10.60 17.76
N GLY A 109 -10.55 -10.28 17.31
CA GLY A 109 -11.76 -11.00 17.71
C GLY A 109 -11.72 -12.49 17.35
N LYS A 110 -11.09 -12.86 16.24
CA LYS A 110 -10.99 -14.27 15.80
C LYS A 110 -9.73 -15.00 16.27
N TYR A 111 -8.61 -14.29 16.35
CA TYR A 111 -7.28 -14.89 16.53
C TYR A 111 -6.48 -14.31 17.71
N GLY A 112 -7.07 -13.39 18.48
CA GLY A 112 -6.40 -12.68 19.57
C GLY A 112 -5.11 -12.02 19.11
N ASN A 113 -4.06 -12.10 19.94
CA ASN A 113 -2.74 -11.53 19.65
C ASN A 113 -2.09 -12.10 18.38
N CYS A 114 -2.49 -13.28 17.90
CA CYS A 114 -2.00 -13.84 16.64
C CYS A 114 -2.60 -13.14 15.41
N GLY A 115 -3.65 -12.33 15.58
CA GLY A 115 -4.33 -11.62 14.50
C GLY A 115 -3.39 -10.79 13.63
N ILE A 116 -2.47 -10.03 14.26
CA ILE A 116 -1.49 -9.21 13.55
C ILE A 116 -0.59 -10.03 12.63
N ARG A 117 -0.15 -11.22 13.07
CA ARG A 117 0.68 -12.12 12.25
C ARG A 117 -0.05 -12.53 10.97
N TYR A 118 -1.34 -12.86 11.08
CA TYR A 118 -2.14 -13.27 9.93
C TYR A 118 -2.43 -12.10 8.99
N ALA A 119 -2.70 -10.91 9.55
CA ALA A 119 -2.83 -9.69 8.78
C ALA A 119 -1.52 -9.34 8.03
N SER A 120 -0.35 -9.51 8.66
CA SER A 120 0.95 -9.31 8.01
C SER A 120 1.20 -10.27 6.85
N ILE A 121 0.84 -11.56 7.00
CA ILE A 121 0.98 -12.56 5.92
C ILE A 121 0.10 -12.18 4.73
N GLU A 122 -1.15 -11.82 5.00
CA GLU A 122 -2.10 -11.34 4.00
C GLU A 122 -1.61 -10.07 3.30
N CYS A 123 -1.05 -9.13 4.06
CA CYS A 123 -0.44 -7.91 3.56
C CYS A 123 0.76 -8.20 2.63
N GLY A 124 1.59 -9.19 2.96
CA GLY A 124 2.68 -9.64 2.09
C GLY A 124 2.18 -10.19 0.75
N ALA A 125 1.12 -11.00 0.78
CA ALA A 125 0.50 -11.52 -0.44
C ALA A 125 -0.15 -10.41 -1.28
N PHE A 126 -0.82 -9.43 -0.65
CA PHE A 126 -1.27 -8.21 -1.31
C PHE A 126 -0.11 -7.47 -1.99
N LEU A 127 0.99 -7.21 -1.28
CA LEU A 127 2.12 -6.46 -1.80
C LEU A 127 2.78 -7.15 -3.01
N GLN A 128 2.78 -8.49 -3.04
CA GLN A 128 3.29 -9.23 -4.18
C GLN A 128 2.41 -8.99 -5.42
N ASN A 129 1.09 -9.14 -5.30
CA ASN A 129 0.14 -8.85 -6.38
C ASN A 129 0.24 -7.39 -6.83
N PHE A 130 0.38 -6.48 -5.87
CA PHE A 130 0.52 -5.04 -6.10
C PHE A 130 1.77 -4.72 -6.93
N GLN A 131 2.94 -5.23 -6.54
CA GLN A 131 4.18 -4.99 -7.27
C GLN A 131 4.18 -5.60 -8.68
N LEU A 132 3.60 -6.78 -8.87
CA LEU A 132 3.51 -7.41 -10.20
C LEU A 132 2.64 -6.58 -11.14
N LEU A 133 1.48 -6.13 -10.67
CA LEU A 133 0.55 -5.30 -11.45
C LEU A 133 1.12 -3.88 -11.71
N LEU A 134 1.89 -3.32 -10.78
CA LEU A 134 2.63 -2.08 -11.04
C LEU A 134 3.71 -2.28 -12.12
N SER A 135 4.42 -3.41 -12.09
CA SER A 135 5.48 -3.74 -13.07
C SER A 135 4.91 -3.92 -14.49
N GLU A 136 3.66 -4.37 -14.62
CA GLU A 136 2.94 -4.40 -15.90
C GLU A 136 2.79 -2.99 -16.50
N LYS A 137 2.58 -1.99 -15.64
CA LYS A 137 2.47 -0.56 -16.00
C LYS A 137 3.80 0.18 -15.98
N GLU A 138 4.92 -0.52 -15.81
CA GLU A 138 6.28 0.04 -15.71
C GLU A 138 6.44 1.05 -14.56
N ILE A 139 5.60 0.92 -13.53
CA ILE A 139 5.71 1.68 -12.29
C ILE A 139 6.48 0.82 -11.30
N TYR A 140 7.50 1.40 -10.67
CA TYR A 140 8.30 0.71 -9.67
C TYR A 140 8.27 1.50 -8.37
N GLY A 141 8.24 0.79 -7.25
CA GLY A 141 8.30 1.42 -5.95
C GLY A 141 9.07 0.56 -4.97
N CYS A 142 9.14 0.99 -3.72
CA CYS A 142 9.89 0.30 -2.69
C CYS A 142 8.99 0.04 -1.48
N PRO A 143 8.81 -1.22 -1.05
CA PRO A 143 8.27 -1.48 0.27
C PRO A 143 9.23 -0.95 1.33
N LEU A 144 8.70 -0.39 2.41
CA LEU A 144 9.45 0.05 3.58
C LEU A 144 8.85 -0.60 4.82
N GLY A 145 9.68 -1.25 5.61
CA GLY A 145 9.27 -1.82 6.89
C GLY A 145 9.12 -0.79 8.01
N PHE A 146 9.55 0.46 7.77
CA PHE A 146 9.57 1.53 8.75
C PHE A 146 9.49 2.90 8.06
N VAL A 147 8.77 3.83 8.68
CA VAL A 147 8.72 5.25 8.33
C VAL A 147 8.84 6.03 9.63
N ASP A 148 9.78 6.97 9.69
CA ASP A 148 10.00 7.78 10.89
C ASP A 148 8.84 8.77 11.11
N ASN A 149 8.52 9.04 12.37
CA ASN A 149 7.44 9.97 12.78
C ASN A 149 6.10 9.73 12.06
N ASP A 150 5.76 8.47 11.84
CA ASP A 150 4.55 8.03 11.12
C ASP A 150 3.22 8.35 11.82
N ALA A 151 3.25 8.76 13.09
CA ALA A 151 2.09 9.22 13.85
C ALA A 151 1.30 10.34 13.11
N LEU A 152 1.99 11.18 12.33
CA LEU A 152 1.38 12.21 11.48
C LEU A 152 0.36 11.62 10.48
N LEU A 153 0.57 10.38 10.03
CA LEU A 153 -0.27 9.73 9.03
C LEU A 153 -1.65 9.36 9.59
N GLY A 154 -1.79 9.34 10.92
CA GLY A 154 -3.01 8.92 11.61
C GLY A 154 -3.36 7.46 11.30
N ILE A 155 -2.36 6.59 11.34
CA ILE A 155 -2.48 5.16 11.04
C ILE A 155 -2.15 4.38 12.29
N GLU A 156 -3.11 3.58 12.76
CA GLU A 156 -2.88 2.63 13.83
C GLU A 156 -2.25 1.36 13.28
N GLU A 157 -1.21 0.86 13.95
CA GLU A 157 -0.52 -0.40 13.64
C GLU A 157 -0.24 -0.64 12.14
N PRO A 158 0.55 0.23 11.50
CA PRO A 158 0.96 0.04 10.11
C PRO A 158 1.71 -1.29 9.96
N LEU A 159 1.23 -2.14 9.04
CA LEU A 159 1.87 -3.41 8.71
C LEU A 159 3.08 -3.21 7.80
N ILE A 160 2.95 -2.30 6.83
CA ILE A 160 3.99 -1.97 5.86
C ILE A 160 3.68 -0.66 5.15
N TYR A 161 4.74 -0.01 4.66
CA TYR A 161 4.65 1.11 3.75
C TYR A 161 5.15 0.74 2.37
N PHE A 162 4.76 1.51 1.37
CA PHE A 162 5.28 1.40 0.02
C PHE A 162 5.38 2.79 -0.59
N ILE A 163 6.53 3.12 -1.15
CA ILE A 163 6.76 4.42 -1.80
C ILE A 163 6.86 4.25 -3.31
N ILE A 164 6.25 5.18 -4.03
CA ILE A 164 6.46 5.40 -5.46
C ILE A 164 6.93 6.85 -5.57
N ASN A 165 8.19 7.06 -5.91
CA ASN A 165 8.75 8.39 -6.16
C ASN A 165 8.60 8.77 -7.63
#